data_AF-A0A0C3B519-F1
#
_entry.id   AF-A0A0C3B519-F1
#
_cell.length_a   1.000
_cell.length_b   1.000
_cell.length_c   1.000
_cell.angle_alpha   90.00
_cell.angle_beta   90.00
_cell.angle_gamma   90.00
#
_symmetry.space_group_name_H-M   'P 1'
#
loop_
_entity.id
_entity.type
_entity.pdbx_description
1 polymer ?
#
loop_
_entity_poly.entity_id
_entity_poly.type
_entity_poly.pdbx_seq_one_letter_code
_entity_poly.pdbx_strand_id
1 'polypeptide(L)'
;NLKISLTWVPGHSDCPGNEAADELAKTAATGNSSDEHLLPPFLHPQLPTSFSATRQKLRQQTKRLQKDEWRRSKRYSALSKIDPSLPSNKFINLTSDLTRA
;
A
#
# COMPACT_ATOMS: atom_id res chain seq x y z
N ASN A 1 14.51 -4.53 -41.68
CA ASN A 1 14.12 -3.30 -40.97
C ASN A 1 12.74 -3.47 -40.37
N LEU A 2 12.67 -3.58 -39.05
CA LEU A 2 11.41 -3.56 -38.31
C LEU A 2 10.94 -2.11 -38.20
N LYS A 3 9.71 -1.81 -38.64
CA LYS A 3 9.09 -0.49 -38.44
C LYS A 3 8.17 -0.58 -37.22
N ILE A 4 8.50 0.15 -36.17
CA ILE A 4 7.68 0.25 -34.95
C ILE A 4 7.02 1.62 -34.95
N SER A 5 5.74 1.67 -34.58
CA SER A 5 5.02 2.91 -34.29
C SER A 5 4.57 2.87 -32.83
N LEU A 6 4.63 4.02 -32.15
CA LEU A 6 4.29 4.15 -30.74
C LEU A 6 3.13 5.15 -30.60
N THR A 7 2.15 4.82 -29.77
CA THR A 7 0.97 5.65 -29.53
C THR A 7 0.72 5.73 -28.04
N TRP A 8 0.45 6.95 -27.56
CA TRP A 8 0.04 7.17 -26.18
C TRP A 8 -1.45 6.95 -26.04
N VAL A 9 -1.84 6.11 -25.10
CA VAL A 9 -3.24 5.84 -24.77
C VAL A 9 -3.53 6.46 -23.40
N PRO A 10 -4.66 7.17 -23.24
CA PRO A 10 -5.06 7.67 -21.92
C PRO A 10 -5.30 6.53 -20.93
N GLY A 11 -4.89 6.73 -19.68
CA GLY A 11 -5.16 5.78 -18.60
C GLY A 11 -6.66 5.70 -18.29
N HIS A 12 -7.12 4.53 -17.82
CA HIS A 12 -8.52 4.29 -17.43
C HIS A 12 -9.55 4.62 -18.53
N SER A 13 -9.19 4.42 -19.80
CA SER A 13 -10.05 4.70 -20.95
C SER A 13 -10.58 3.41 -21.60
N ASP A 14 -10.68 2.34 -20.80
CA ASP A 14 -11.27 1.06 -21.18
C ASP A 14 -10.71 0.45 -22.49
N CYS A 15 -9.42 0.73 -22.78
CA CYS A 15 -8.74 0.17 -23.95
C CYS A 15 -8.37 -1.28 -23.65
N PRO A 16 -9.02 -2.29 -24.28
CA PRO A 16 -8.94 -3.67 -23.79
C PRO A 16 -7.52 -4.23 -23.73
N GLY A 17 -6.68 -3.88 -24.71
CA GLY A 17 -5.28 -4.32 -24.74
C GLY A 17 -4.41 -3.68 -23.64
N ASN A 18 -4.64 -2.41 -23.34
CA ASN A 18 -3.94 -1.71 -22.26
C ASN A 18 -4.38 -2.24 -20.89
N GLU A 19 -5.68 -2.49 -20.71
CA GLU A 19 -6.23 -3.05 -19.47
C GLU A 19 -5.75 -4.47 -19.22
N ALA A 20 -5.77 -5.33 -20.24
CA ALA A 20 -5.22 -6.68 -20.13
C ALA A 20 -3.74 -6.67 -19.74
N ALA A 21 -2.95 -5.75 -20.33
CA ALA A 21 -1.55 -5.57 -19.95
C ALA A 21 -1.38 -5.07 -18.51
N ASP A 22 -2.21 -4.12 -18.06
CA ASP A 22 -2.20 -3.59 -16.70
C ASP A 22 -2.58 -4.66 -15.65
N GLU A 23 -3.58 -5.49 -15.93
CA GLU A 23 -3.97 -6.60 -15.06
C GLU A 23 -2.88 -7.67 -14.94
N LEU A 24 -2.19 -8.00 -16.04
CA LEU A 24 -1.03 -8.89 -16.00
C LEU A 24 0.13 -8.27 -15.20
N ALA A 25 0.39 -6.98 -15.39
CA ALA A 25 1.42 -6.26 -14.65
C ALA A 25 1.12 -6.24 -13.13
N LYS A 26 -0.13 -5.99 -12.73
CA LYS A 26 -0.58 -6.07 -11.33
C LYS A 26 -0.39 -7.48 -10.77
N THR A 27 -0.79 -8.51 -11.52
CA THR A 27 -0.66 -9.91 -11.10
C THR A 27 0.81 -10.27 -10.87
N ALA A 28 1.69 -9.91 -11.81
CA ALA A 28 3.13 -10.10 -11.67
C ALA A 28 3.71 -9.33 -10.46
N ALA A 29 3.25 -8.10 -10.22
CA ALA A 29 3.66 -7.29 -9.08
C ALA A 29 3.25 -7.90 -7.71
N THR A 30 2.22 -8.75 -7.68
CA THR A 30 1.84 -9.52 -6.47
C THR A 30 2.63 -10.81 -6.27
N GLY A 31 3.56 -11.14 -7.18
CA GLY A 31 4.40 -12.34 -7.11
C GLY A 31 3.95 -13.48 -8.04
N ASN A 32 2.84 -13.31 -8.75
CA ASN A 32 2.33 -14.30 -9.70
C ASN A 32 2.84 -13.97 -11.11
N SER A 33 4.10 -14.31 -11.36
CA SER A 33 4.76 -14.14 -12.66
C SER A 33 4.72 -15.43 -13.49
N SER A 34 4.88 -15.31 -14.80
CA SER A 34 5.18 -16.44 -15.68
C SER A 34 6.46 -17.16 -15.27
N ASP A 35 6.57 -18.43 -15.67
CA ASP A 35 7.79 -19.20 -15.47
C ASP A 35 9.02 -18.52 -16.10
N GLU A 36 10.16 -18.62 -15.44
CA GLU A 36 11.41 -17.96 -15.81
C GLU A 36 11.86 -18.27 -17.25
N HIS A 37 11.62 -19.49 -17.73
CA HIS A 37 11.95 -19.91 -19.10
C HIS A 37 11.11 -19.22 -20.19
N LEU A 38 9.94 -18.66 -19.84
CA LEU A 38 9.09 -17.87 -20.73
C LEU A 38 9.44 -16.37 -20.68
N LEU A 39 10.28 -15.97 -19.74
CA LEU A 39 10.68 -14.58 -19.55
C LEU A 39 12.02 -14.30 -20.26
N PRO A 40 12.17 -13.11 -20.84
CA PRO A 40 13.47 -12.62 -21.29
C PRO A 40 14.52 -12.64 -20.15
N PRO A 41 15.80 -12.96 -20.44
CA PRO A 41 16.84 -13.08 -19.41
C PRO A 41 17.03 -11.84 -18.52
N PHE A 42 16.74 -10.65 -19.04
CA PHE A 42 16.85 -9.41 -18.27
C PHE A 42 15.74 -9.23 -17.21
N LEU A 43 14.70 -10.07 -17.22
CA LEU A 43 13.63 -10.09 -16.22
C LEU A 43 13.80 -11.20 -15.18
N HIS A 44 14.83 -12.04 -15.28
CA HIS A 44 15.15 -13.09 -14.30
C HIS A 44 15.63 -12.55 -12.94
N PRO A 45 16.42 -11.45 -12.86
CA PRO A 45 16.86 -10.95 -11.58
C PRO A 45 15.69 -10.55 -10.67
N GLN A 46 15.81 -10.88 -9.38
CA GLN A 46 14.82 -10.43 -8.40
C GLN A 46 14.78 -8.89 -8.35
N LEU A 47 13.57 -8.35 -8.39
CA LEU A 47 13.37 -6.92 -8.24
C LEU A 47 13.78 -6.46 -6.84
N PRO A 48 14.39 -5.27 -6.72
CA PRO A 48 14.70 -4.71 -5.43
C PRO A 48 13.42 -4.48 -4.63
N THR A 49 13.54 -4.59 -3.30
CA THR A 49 12.40 -4.31 -2.42
C THR A 49 12.00 -2.83 -2.54
N SER A 50 10.73 -2.59 -2.83
CA SER A 50 10.21 -1.23 -2.91
C SER A 50 10.26 -0.53 -1.54
N PHE A 51 10.98 0.60 -1.46
CA PHE A 51 11.06 1.41 -0.25
C PHE A 51 9.68 1.87 0.23
N SER A 52 8.80 2.27 -0.70
CA SER A 52 7.44 2.72 -0.38
C SER A 52 6.61 1.58 0.21
N ALA A 53 6.71 0.37 -0.36
CA ALA A 53 6.03 -0.82 0.14
C ALA A 53 6.51 -1.18 1.57
N THR A 54 7.83 -1.16 1.81
CA THR A 54 8.41 -1.40 3.14
C THR A 54 7.92 -0.37 4.16
N ARG A 55 7.94 0.91 3.80
CA ARG A 55 7.44 2.00 4.65
C ARG A 55 5.95 1.84 4.95
N GLN A 56 5.15 1.45 3.97
CA GLN A 56 3.71 1.21 4.14
C GLN A 56 3.46 0.05 5.11
N LYS A 57 4.20 -1.06 4.96
CA LYS A 57 4.11 -2.22 5.87
C LYS A 57 4.44 -1.84 7.31
N LEU A 58 5.56 -1.13 7.52
CA LEU A 58 5.95 -0.65 8.86
C LEU A 58 4.89 0.28 9.46
N ARG A 59 4.38 1.24 8.68
CA ARG A 59 3.29 2.13 9.11
C ARG A 59 2.03 1.36 9.52
N GLN A 60 1.64 0.34 8.77
CA GLN A 60 0.49 -0.50 9.11
C GLN A 60 0.72 -1.28 10.41
N GLN A 61 1.93 -1.85 10.60
CA GLN A 61 2.29 -2.52 11.84
C GLN A 61 2.24 -1.56 13.04
N THR A 62 2.83 -0.36 12.92
CA THR A 62 2.79 0.66 13.96
C THR A 62 1.36 1.07 14.31
N LYS A 63 0.49 1.28 13.32
CA LYS A 63 -0.92 1.60 13.55
C LYS A 63 -1.66 0.51 14.32
N ARG A 64 -1.39 -0.77 14.01
CA ARG A 64 -1.98 -1.91 14.74
C ARG A 64 -1.53 -1.92 16.19
N LEU A 65 -0.22 -1.85 16.43
CA LEU A 65 0.35 -1.82 17.78
C LEU A 65 -0.17 -0.65 18.60
N GLN A 66 -0.21 0.56 18.03
CA GLN A 66 -0.76 1.73 18.71
C GLN A 66 -2.22 1.55 19.12
N LYS A 67 -3.04 0.93 18.25
CA LYS A 67 -4.45 0.64 18.54
C LYS A 67 -4.59 -0.38 19.68
N ASP A 68 -3.77 -1.42 19.68
CA ASP A 68 -3.80 -2.45 20.72
C ASP A 68 -3.33 -1.90 22.07
N GLU A 69 -2.24 -1.12 22.07
CA GLU A 69 -1.74 -0.43 23.27
C GLU A 69 -2.77 0.56 23.83
N TRP A 70 -3.44 1.33 22.95
CA TRP A 70 -4.53 2.20 23.38
C TRP A 70 -5.64 1.43 24.07
N ARG A 71 -6.12 0.34 23.46
CA ARG A 71 -7.19 -0.50 24.00
C ARG A 71 -6.85 -1.11 25.36
N ARG A 72 -5.58 -1.40 25.61
CA ARG A 72 -5.08 -1.90 26.91
C ARG A 72 -4.99 -0.82 27.99
N SER A 73 -4.99 0.46 27.60
CA SER A 73 -4.83 1.55 28.56
C SER A 73 -6.07 1.75 29.44
N LYS A 74 -5.85 2.16 30.71
CA LYS A 74 -6.96 2.55 31.61
C LYS A 74 -7.83 3.66 31.01
N ARG A 75 -7.22 4.56 30.23
CA ARG A 75 -7.88 5.69 29.56
C ARG A 75 -8.92 5.21 28.54
N TYR A 76 -8.65 4.13 27.82
CA TYR A 76 -9.61 3.56 26.88
C TYR A 76 -10.93 3.17 27.53
N SER A 77 -10.92 2.58 28.72
CA SER A 77 -12.16 2.20 29.44
C SER A 77 -13.09 3.39 29.69
N ALA A 78 -12.53 4.56 29.99
CA ALA A 78 -13.32 5.79 30.18
C ALA A 78 -13.72 6.42 28.84
N LEU A 79 -12.76 6.58 27.92
CA LEU A 79 -12.96 7.32 26.67
C LEU A 79 -13.76 6.55 25.62
N SER A 80 -13.69 5.22 25.59
CA SER A 80 -14.48 4.39 24.65
C SER A 80 -15.99 4.53 24.84
N LYS A 81 -16.45 4.91 26.03
CA LYS A 81 -17.85 5.20 26.32
C LYS A 81 -18.35 6.49 25.65
N ILE A 82 -17.42 7.42 25.39
CA ILE A 82 -17.70 8.71 24.75
C ILE A 82 -17.54 8.57 23.24
N ASP A 83 -16.41 8.02 22.81
CA ASP A 83 -16.12 7.77 21.40
C ASP A 83 -15.33 6.45 21.24
N PRO A 84 -15.98 5.38 20.75
CA PRO A 84 -15.33 4.08 20.55
C PRO A 84 -14.32 4.10 19.39
N SER A 85 -14.30 5.14 18.55
CA SER A 85 -13.33 5.31 17.47
C SER A 85 -11.96 5.82 17.93
N LEU A 86 -11.82 6.14 19.23
CA LEU A 86 -10.59 6.68 19.77
C LEU A 86 -9.42 5.67 19.79
N PRO A 87 -8.17 6.15 19.58
CA PRO A 87 -7.83 7.49 19.16
C PRO A 87 -8.07 7.59 17.66
N SER A 88 -9.04 8.42 17.27
CA SER A 88 -9.31 8.68 15.86
C SER A 88 -8.22 9.62 15.32
N ASN A 89 -8.00 9.62 14.00
CA ASN A 89 -7.05 10.57 13.39
C ASN A 89 -7.40 12.03 13.76
N LYS A 90 -8.71 12.35 13.85
CA LYS A 90 -9.19 13.67 14.26
C LYS A 90 -8.76 14.01 15.69
N PHE A 91 -8.91 13.07 16.63
CA PHE A 91 -8.46 13.25 18.01
C PHE A 91 -6.94 13.45 18.08
N ILE A 92 -6.17 12.59 17.41
CA ILE A 92 -4.70 12.70 17.39
C ILE A 92 -4.26 14.06 16.86
N ASN A 93 -4.86 14.54 15.76
CA ASN A 93 -4.56 15.85 15.19
C ASN A 93 -4.96 16.99 16.11
N LEU A 94 -6.11 16.90 16.80
CA LEU A 94 -6.56 17.94 17.74
C LEU A 94 -5.63 18.03 18.97
N THR A 95 -5.07 16.90 19.38
CA THR A 95 -4.21 16.80 20.56
C THR A 95 -2.71 16.85 20.24
N SER A 96 -2.31 17.03 18.98
CA SER A 96 -0.90 16.94 18.57
C SER A 96 -0.01 17.97 19.26
N ASP A 97 -0.59 19.13 19.56
CA ASP A 97 0.12 20.27 20.13
C ASP A 97 0.04 20.29 21.66
N LEU A 98 -0.71 19.36 22.26
CA LEU A 98 -0.78 19.21 23.70
C LEU A 98 0.43 18.41 24.18
N THR A 99 1.34 19.06 24.90
CA THR A 99 2.42 18.38 25.61
C THR A 99 1.85 17.52 26.73
N ARG A 100 2.45 16.34 26.95
CA ARG A 100 2.17 15.56 28.15
C ARG A 100 2.70 16.35 29.35
N ALA A 101 1.78 16.79 30.22
CA ALA A 101 2.12 17.25 31.56
C ALA A 101 2.63 16.09 32.43
#